data_AF-A0A4R6AKE7-F1
#
_entry.id   AF-A0A4R6AKE7-F1
#
_cell.length_a   1.000
_cell.length_b   1.000
_cell.length_c   1.000
_cell.angle_alpha   90.00
_cell.angle_beta   90.00
_cell.angle_gamma   90.00
#
_symmetry.space_group_name_H-M   'P 1'
#
loop_
_entity.id
_entity.type
_entity.pdbx_description
1 polymer ?
#
loop_
_entity_poly.entity_id
_entity_poly.type
_entity_poly.pdbx_seq_one_letter_code
_entity_poly.pdbx_strand_id
1 'polypeptide(L)' 'MFKKVEPDNSVKPSEPKSILAPKTTGRKPKKPADKESEVVAIKLTPAELAKLEEKAGLVPKSTYLKHILRTETDIFE' A
#
# COMPACT_ATOMS: atom_id res chain seq x y z
N MET A 1 27.66 57.94 17.05
CA MET A 1 26.43 58.26 16.29
C MET A 1 25.90 56.96 15.71
N PHE A 2 24.84 56.39 16.29
CA PHE A 2 24.29 55.09 15.89
C PHE A 2 23.09 55.31 14.97
N LYS A 3 23.17 54.76 13.76
CA LYS A 3 22.16 54.88 12.71
C LYS A 3 21.05 53.87 13.01
N LYS A 4 19.83 54.35 13.30
CA LYS A 4 18.62 53.52 13.43
C LYS A 4 18.35 52.83 12.10
N VAL A 5 18.31 51.50 12.11
CA VAL A 5 17.81 50.69 10.99
C VAL A 5 16.39 50.30 11.38
N GLU A 6 15.42 50.76 10.60
CA GLU A 6 14.00 50.42 10.77
C GLU A 6 13.79 48.94 10.47
N PRO A 7 12.94 48.22 11.23
CA PRO A 7 12.60 46.85 10.88
C PRO A 7 11.62 46.90 9.71
N ASP A 8 12.09 46.59 8.51
CA ASP A 8 11.26 46.35 7.34
C ASP A 8 10.45 45.06 7.56
N ASN A 9 9.34 45.22 8.29
CA ASN A 9 8.29 44.24 8.45
C ASN A 9 7.56 44.10 7.12
N SER A 10 8.06 43.22 6.25
CA SER A 10 7.34 42.81 5.04
C SER A 10 7.37 41.30 4.82
N VAL A 11 7.23 40.51 5.89
CA VAL A 11 6.71 39.14 5.75
C VAL A 11 5.19 39.24 5.59
N LYS A 12 4.75 39.40 4.34
CA LYS A 12 3.33 39.17 3.99
C LYS A 12 2.95 37.77 4.49
N PRO A 13 1.89 37.60 5.28
CA PRO A 13 1.38 36.27 5.59
C PRO A 13 1.00 35.64 4.26
N SER A 14 1.73 34.60 3.84
CA SER A 14 1.32 33.83 2.67
C SER A 14 -0.06 33.28 2.99
N GLU A 15 -1.04 33.61 2.15
CA GLU A 15 -2.41 33.11 2.23
C GLU A 15 -2.43 31.62 2.63
N PRO A 16 -3.38 31.20 3.48
CA PRO A 16 -3.43 29.81 3.92
C PRO A 16 -3.61 28.93 2.69
N LYS A 17 -2.56 28.18 2.32
CA LYS A 17 -2.64 27.16 1.27
C LYS A 17 -3.82 26.26 1.59
N SER A 18 -4.84 26.32 0.74
CA SER A 18 -6.08 25.56 0.91
C SER A 18 -5.78 24.09 1.18
N ILE A 19 -6.28 23.59 2.30
CA ILE A 19 -6.16 22.19 2.73
C ILE A 19 -6.93 21.26 1.77
N LEU A 20 -7.77 21.81 0.90
CA LEU A 20 -8.53 21.09 -0.12
C LEU A 20 -7.71 20.76 -1.39
N ALA A 21 -6.43 21.15 -1.46
CA ALA A 21 -5.58 20.71 -2.56
C ALA A 21 -5.36 19.17 -2.43
N PRO A 22 -5.79 18.35 -3.41
CA PRO A 22 -5.55 16.92 -3.36
C PRO A 22 -4.03 16.68 -3.40
N LYS A 23 -3.47 16.22 -2.28
CA LYS A 23 -2.07 15.81 -2.20
C LYS A 23 -1.88 14.53 -3.02
N THR A 24 -1.52 14.68 -4.29
CA THR A 24 -1.10 13.57 -5.15
C THR A 24 0.36 13.20 -4.90
N THR A 25 0.72 12.96 -3.64
CA THR A 25 2.05 12.46 -3.27
C THR A 25 1.95 10.97 -2.94
N GLY A 26 1.93 10.14 -3.98
CA GLY A 26 1.93 8.68 -3.87
C GLY A 26 2.14 7.98 -5.22
N ARG A 27 2.58 6.72 -5.19
CA ARG A 27 2.70 5.86 -6.39
C ARG A 27 1.38 5.87 -7.17
N LYS A 28 1.48 5.95 -8.52
CA LYS A 28 0.30 5.82 -9.40
C LYS A 28 -0.50 4.57 -8.97
N PRO A 29 -1.81 4.70 -8.70
CA PRO A 29 -2.62 3.55 -8.35
C PRO A 29 -2.58 2.54 -9.49
N LYS A 30 -2.40 1.26 -9.15
CA LYS A 30 -2.43 0.15 -10.13
C LYS A 30 -3.76 0.16 -10.89
N LYS A 31 -3.71 -0.24 -12.17
CA LYS A 31 -4.92 -0.35 -12.99
C LYS A 31 -5.87 -1.35 -12.31
N PRO A 32 -7.20 -1.16 -12.42
CA PRO A 32 -8.18 -2.08 -11.83
C PRO A 32 -8.01 -3.52 -12.33
N ALA A 33 -7.54 -3.73 -13.56
CA ALA A 33 -7.21 -5.04 -14.10
C ALA A 33 -6.05 -5.75 -13.36
N ASP A 34 -5.14 -4.99 -12.74
CA ASP A 34 -4.03 -5.53 -11.95
C ASP A 34 -4.40 -5.71 -10.46
N LYS A 35 -5.66 -5.43 -10.10
CA LYS A 35 -6.17 -5.60 -8.74
C LYS A 35 -6.77 -6.98 -8.58
N GLU A 36 -6.33 -7.66 -7.54
CA GLU A 36 -6.84 -8.95 -7.11
C GLU A 36 -8.26 -8.76 -6.58
N SER A 37 -9.24 -8.98 -7.45
CA SER A 37 -10.64 -8.60 -7.21
C SER A 37 -11.58 -9.81 -7.10
N GLU A 38 -11.13 -11.00 -7.51
CA GLU A 38 -11.90 -12.24 -7.41
C GLU A 38 -11.54 -13.04 -6.15
N VAL A 39 -12.58 -13.53 -5.47
CA VAL A 39 -12.44 -14.30 -4.22
C VAL A 39 -12.72 -15.78 -4.52
N VAL A 40 -11.74 -16.64 -4.29
CA VAL A 40 -11.88 -18.10 -4.40
C VAL A 40 -11.95 -18.69 -2.99
N ALA A 41 -13.04 -19.39 -2.68
CA ALA A 41 -13.21 -20.10 -1.42
C ALA A 41 -12.77 -21.57 -1.57
N ILE A 42 -11.71 -21.97 -0.86
CA ILE A 42 -11.20 -23.35 -0.85
C ILE A 42 -11.55 -23.98 0.50
N LYS A 43 -12.26 -25.11 0.48
CA LYS A 43 -12.50 -25.92 1.69
C LYS A 43 -11.36 -26.90 1.87
N LEU A 44 -10.64 -26.78 2.98
CA LEU A 44 -9.57 -27.70 3.37
C LEU A 44 -10.05 -28.55 4.55
N THR A 45 -9.52 -29.77 4.63
CA THR A 45 -9.67 -30.58 5.85
C THR A 45 -8.80 -30.02 6.99
N PRO A 46 -9.09 -30.33 8.26
CA PRO A 46 -8.28 -29.87 9.39
C PRO A 46 -6.81 -30.28 9.30
N ALA A 47 -6.54 -31.49 8.76
CA ALA A 47 -5.19 -32.00 8.58
C ALA A 47 -4.41 -31.24 7.49
N GLU A 48 -5.08 -30.87 6.40
CA GLU A 48 -4.47 -30.06 5.34
C GLU A 48 -4.22 -28.63 5.81
N LEU A 49 -5.15 -28.06 6.60
CA LEU A 49 -4.99 -26.73 7.16
C LEU A 49 -3.81 -26.66 8.13
N ALA A 50 -3.61 -27.68 8.98
CA ALA A 50 -2.44 -27.74 9.86
C ALA A 50 -1.12 -27.80 9.08
N LYS A 51 -1.05 -28.63 8.02
CA LYS A 51 0.13 -28.69 7.13
C LYS A 51 0.36 -27.37 6.41
N LEU A 52 -0.71 -26.67 6.04
CA LEU A 52 -0.64 -25.37 5.38
C LEU A 52 -0.10 -24.30 6.33
N GLU A 53 -0.51 -24.32 7.59
CA GLU A 53 -0.02 -23.40 8.62
C GLU A 53 1.45 -23.67 8.97
N GLU A 54 1.84 -24.93 9.08
CA GLU A 54 3.23 -25.34 9.29
C GLU A 54 4.14 -24.86 8.15
N LYS A 55 3.70 -25.03 6.90
CA LYS A 55 4.46 -24.61 5.72
C LYS A 55 4.44 -23.09 5.47
N ALA A 56 3.33 -22.42 5.77
CA ALA A 56 3.21 -20.98 5.60
C ALA A 56 4.01 -20.22 6.67
N GLY A 57 4.13 -20.78 7.88
CA GLY A 57 4.92 -20.20 8.96
C GLY A 57 4.47 -18.77 9.30
N LEU A 58 5.32 -17.79 9.00
CA LEU A 58 5.04 -16.36 9.23
C LEU A 58 4.19 -15.70 8.14
N VAL A 59 4.07 -16.34 6.97
CA VAL A 59 3.40 -15.76 5.79
C VAL A 59 1.88 -16.04 5.89
N PRO A 60 1.01 -15.08 5.52
CA PRO A 60 -0.41 -15.34 5.45
C PRO A 60 -0.73 -16.52 4.53
N LYS A 61 -1.63 -17.41 4.97
CA LYS A 61 -2.07 -18.60 4.23
C LYS A 61 -2.41 -18.34 2.76
N SER A 62 -3.13 -17.25 2.51
CA SER A 62 -3.51 -16.81 1.16
C SER A 62 -2.32 -16.42 0.30
N THR A 63 -1.31 -15.77 0.89
CA THR A 63 -0.09 -15.35 0.18
C THR A 63 0.78 -16.56 -0.16
N TYR A 64 0.90 -17.51 0.78
CA TYR A 64 1.63 -18.76 0.56
C TYR A 64 1.00 -19.60 -0.56
N LEU A 65 -0.32 -19.84 -0.48
CA LEU A 65 -1.06 -20.54 -1.55
C LEU A 65 -0.89 -19.85 -2.90
N LYS A 66 -1.01 -18.53 -2.92
CA LYS A 66 -0.88 -17.76 -4.16
C LYS A 66 0.52 -17.84 -4.76
N HIS A 67 1.56 -17.91 -3.92
CA HIS A 67 2.91 -18.11 -4.39
C HIS A 67 3.04 -19.46 -5.10
N ILE A 68 2.66 -20.55 -4.43
CA ILE A 68 2.69 -21.90 -5.02
C ILE A 68 1.92 -21.95 -6.33
N LEU A 69 0.70 -21.41 -6.36
CA LEU A 69 -0.12 -21.43 -7.56
C LEU A 69 0.48 -20.65 -8.74
N ARG A 70 1.41 -19.73 -8.50
CA ARG A 70 2.11 -18.96 -9.53
C ARG A 70 3.48 -19.52 -9.91
N THR A 71 4.13 -20.24 -9.00
CA THR A 71 5.52 -20.67 -9.19
C THR A 71 5.67 -22.16 -9.45
N GLU A 72 4.76 -22.97 -8.91
CA GLU A 72 4.82 -24.44 -8.98
C GLU A 72 3.70 -25.03 -9.84
N THR A 73 2.71 -24.23 -10.25
CA THR A 73 1.61 -24.69 -11.08
C THR A 73 1.39 -23.76 -12.27
N ASP A 74 1.04 -24.33 -13.42
CA ASP A 74 0.78 -23.60 -14.66
C ASP A 74 -0.70 -23.14 -14.77
N ILE A 75 -1.42 -23.07 -13.64
CA ILE A 75 -2.87 -22.79 -13.60
C ILE A 75 -3.22 -21.40 -14.15
N PHE A 76 -2.25 -20.49 -14.22
CA PHE A 76 -2.44 -19.11 -14.67
C PHE A 76 -1.71 -18.76 -15.98
N GLU A 77 -1.10 -19.73 -16.67
CA GLU A 77 -0.51 -19.56 -18.02
C GLU A 77 -1.46 -19.97 -19.15
#